data_AF-B8C422-F1
#
_entry.id   AF-B8C422-F1
#
_cell.length_a   1.000
_cell.length_b   1.000
_cell.length_c   1.000
_cell.angle_alpha   90.00
_cell.angle_beta   90.00
_cell.angle_gamma   90.00
#
_symmetry.space_group_name_H-M   'P 1'
#
loop_
_entity.id
_entity.type
_entity.pdbx_description
1 polymer ?
#
loop_
_entity_poly.entity_id
_entity_poly.type
_entity_poly.pdbx_seq_one_letter_code
_entity_poly.pdbx_strand_id
1 'polypeptide(L)'
;MTTTPEPKFWPDWLGDDTCVFNEEFPQYMQLNPSWTGSTLEDCCRRYYSWRYDDCMVEGGGTSNTATLYYPNWEGSDHVCVNDGEAPAYITQAASAFMFEDLKDCCETYYWWNMAKCLGSEANAGSNKYYADYSQSKCVKDCTDSDCGGLVGGVWDELYDDKAVCCDEKFWWVEDCDA
;
A
#
# COMPACT_ATOMS: atom_id res chain seq x y z
N MET A 1 34.67 -10.60 -18.84
CA MET A 1 33.23 -10.56 -18.51
C MET A 1 32.72 -9.27 -19.11
N THR A 2 32.08 -9.34 -20.27
CA THR A 2 31.40 -8.19 -20.87
C THR A 2 30.07 -8.03 -20.16
N THR A 3 29.99 -7.09 -19.24
CA THR A 3 28.73 -6.67 -18.63
C THR A 3 27.88 -6.09 -19.75
N THR A 4 26.79 -6.75 -20.10
CA THR A 4 25.75 -6.18 -20.96
C THR A 4 25.35 -4.85 -20.35
N PRO A 5 25.51 -3.71 -21.06
CA PRO A 5 25.08 -2.43 -20.51
C PRO A 5 23.57 -2.49 -20.24
N GLU A 6 23.18 -2.09 -19.02
CA GLU A 6 21.77 -2.00 -18.66
C GLU A 6 21.04 -1.08 -19.65
N PRO A 7 19.78 -1.43 -20.01
CA PRO A 7 19.00 -0.61 -20.93
C PRO A 7 18.85 0.81 -20.37
N LYS A 8 19.20 1.83 -21.17
CA LYS A 8 19.15 3.23 -20.75
C LYS A 8 17.91 3.92 -21.30
N PHE A 9 17.06 4.40 -20.39
CA PHE A 9 15.92 5.26 -20.73
C PHE A 9 16.32 6.72 -20.56
N TRP A 10 15.78 7.60 -21.40
CA TRP A 10 16.06 9.03 -21.31
C TRP A 10 14.79 9.85 -21.57
N PRO A 11 14.65 11.03 -20.94
CA PRO A 11 13.45 11.84 -21.09
C PRO A 11 13.41 12.53 -22.46
N ASP A 12 12.34 12.26 -23.21
CA ASP A 12 12.03 12.89 -24.49
C ASP A 12 11.37 14.27 -24.31
N TRP A 13 12.19 15.26 -23.96
CA TRP A 13 11.74 16.64 -23.80
C TRP A 13 11.36 17.34 -25.12
N LEU A 14 11.59 16.69 -26.27
CA LEU A 14 11.30 17.26 -27.59
C LEU A 14 10.13 16.55 -28.30
N GLY A 15 9.68 15.41 -27.78
CA GLY A 15 8.54 14.64 -28.27
C GLY A 15 7.40 14.60 -27.25
N ASP A 16 6.93 13.40 -26.91
CA ASP A 16 5.65 13.19 -26.20
C ASP A 16 5.73 13.37 -24.67
N ASP A 17 6.75 14.09 -24.16
CA ASP A 17 7.17 14.17 -22.76
C ASP A 17 7.12 12.82 -22.01
N THR A 18 7.65 11.78 -22.65
CA THR A 18 7.79 10.42 -22.11
C THR A 18 9.25 10.01 -22.01
N CYS A 19 9.53 8.86 -21.44
CA CYS A 19 10.87 8.27 -21.39
C CYS A 19 11.00 7.19 -22.46
N VAL A 20 12.00 7.32 -23.33
CA VAL A 20 12.15 6.42 -24.48
C VAL A 20 13.40 5.56 -24.35
N PHE A 21 13.31 4.34 -24.89
CA PHE A 21 14.45 3.48 -25.13
C PHE A 21 14.91 3.67 -26.58
N ASN A 22 16.03 4.36 -26.78
CA ASN A 22 16.62 4.53 -28.11
C ASN A 22 18.15 4.53 -28.04
N GLU A 23 18.79 3.83 -28.97
CA GLU A 23 20.25 3.81 -29.17
C GLU A 23 20.76 5.11 -29.82
N GLU A 24 19.90 5.83 -30.55
CA GLU A 24 20.22 7.13 -31.15
C GLU A 24 19.84 8.27 -30.20
N PHE A 25 20.80 8.60 -29.32
CA PHE A 25 20.66 9.74 -28.40
C PHE A 25 20.62 11.06 -29.16
N PRO A 26 19.64 11.95 -28.89
CA PRO A 26 19.70 13.32 -29.38
C PRO A 26 20.93 14.03 -28.81
N GLN A 27 21.45 15.03 -29.53
CA GLN A 27 22.75 15.62 -29.27
C GLN A 27 22.91 16.14 -27.83
N TYR A 28 21.83 16.65 -27.23
CA TYR A 28 21.83 17.13 -25.85
C TYR A 28 22.01 16.01 -24.80
N MET A 29 21.54 14.79 -25.10
CA MET A 29 21.75 13.61 -24.24
C MET A 29 23.17 13.04 -24.39
N GLN A 30 23.77 13.14 -25.58
CA GLN A 30 25.18 12.79 -25.77
C GLN A 30 26.11 13.66 -24.93
N LEU A 31 25.74 14.93 -24.73
CA LEU A 31 26.49 15.89 -23.91
C LEU A 31 26.30 15.67 -22.39
N ASN A 32 25.19 15.06 -21.97
CA ASN A 32 24.83 14.88 -20.55
C ASN A 32 24.27 13.48 -20.26
N PRO A 33 25.12 12.43 -20.31
CA PRO A 33 24.68 11.05 -20.11
C PRO A 33 24.21 10.73 -18.68
N SER A 34 24.34 11.65 -17.73
CA SER A 34 23.82 11.50 -16.36
C SER A 34 22.30 11.66 -16.27
N TRP A 35 21.64 12.09 -17.34
CA TRP A 35 20.18 12.22 -17.40
C TRP A 35 19.45 10.93 -17.79
N THR A 36 20.19 9.84 -18.01
CA THR A 36 19.59 8.53 -18.30
C THR A 36 19.13 7.84 -17.02
N GLY A 37 17.93 7.29 -17.02
CA GLY A 37 17.44 6.34 -16.01
C GLY A 37 17.87 4.90 -16.33
N SER A 38 18.06 4.10 -15.29
CA SER A 38 18.31 2.65 -15.37
C SER A 38 17.09 1.86 -15.84
N THR A 39 15.89 2.42 -15.63
CA THR A 39 14.62 1.82 -16.02
C THR A 39 13.68 2.91 -16.55
N LEU A 40 12.63 2.50 -17.25
CA LEU A 40 11.55 3.41 -17.68
C LEU A 40 10.93 4.11 -16.47
N GLU A 41 10.67 3.34 -15.41
CA GLU A 41 10.13 3.80 -14.13
C GLU A 41 11.02 4.85 -13.46
N ASP A 42 12.33 4.62 -13.36
CA ASP A 42 13.25 5.60 -12.77
C ASP A 42 13.27 6.92 -13.57
N CYS A 43 13.22 6.81 -14.90
CA CYS A 43 13.18 7.96 -15.78
C CYS A 43 11.87 8.75 -15.61
N CYS A 44 10.71 8.07 -15.67
CA CYS A 44 9.40 8.68 -15.49
C CYS A 44 9.27 9.31 -14.10
N ARG A 45 9.73 8.65 -13.02
CA ARG A 45 9.73 9.24 -11.67
C ARG A 45 10.55 10.52 -11.58
N ARG A 46 11.68 10.58 -12.29
CA ARG A 46 12.62 11.69 -12.17
C ARG A 46 12.20 12.92 -12.98
N TYR A 47 11.67 12.71 -14.18
CA TYR A 47 11.44 13.80 -15.14
C TYR A 47 9.97 14.05 -15.44
N TYR A 48 9.11 13.05 -15.23
CA TYR A 48 7.69 13.10 -15.58
C TYR A 48 6.79 12.64 -14.43
N SER A 49 7.20 12.84 -13.17
CA SER A 49 6.41 12.43 -11.99
C SER A 49 5.00 13.01 -11.97
N TRP A 50 4.82 14.18 -12.55
CA TRP A 50 3.54 14.87 -12.70
C TRP A 50 2.57 14.18 -13.67
N ARG A 51 3.07 13.29 -14.52
CA ARG A 51 2.32 12.46 -15.47
C ARG A 51 2.92 11.06 -15.56
N TYR A 52 3.31 10.53 -14.39
CA TYR A 52 4.10 9.32 -14.29
C TYR A 52 3.47 8.16 -15.07
N ASP A 53 2.16 8.02 -14.96
CA ASP A 53 1.40 6.94 -15.60
C ASP A 53 1.35 7.09 -17.13
N ASP A 54 1.10 8.28 -17.65
CA ASP A 54 1.16 8.56 -19.10
C ASP A 54 2.57 8.25 -19.62
N CYS A 55 3.61 8.71 -18.92
CA CYS A 55 5.00 8.41 -19.26
C CYS A 55 5.27 6.90 -19.29
N MET A 56 4.75 6.14 -18.32
CA MET A 56 4.92 4.69 -18.28
C MET A 56 4.24 4.01 -19.48
N VAL A 57 3.02 4.40 -19.84
CA VAL A 57 2.28 3.80 -20.98
C VAL A 57 2.91 4.20 -22.32
N GLU A 58 3.17 5.49 -22.52
CA GLU A 58 3.73 6.03 -23.77
C GLU A 58 5.18 5.56 -23.99
N GLY A 59 5.93 5.33 -22.90
CA GLY A 59 7.29 4.79 -22.93
C GLY A 59 7.37 3.28 -23.17
N GLY A 60 6.23 2.61 -23.40
CA GLY A 60 6.14 1.18 -23.70
C GLY A 60 6.14 0.28 -22.46
N GLY A 61 5.92 0.85 -21.27
CA GLY A 61 5.65 0.11 -20.04
C GLY A 61 4.17 -0.20 -19.86
N THR A 62 3.84 -0.83 -18.74
CA THR A 62 2.47 -1.17 -18.36
C THR A 62 2.04 -0.33 -17.15
N SER A 63 0.90 0.36 -17.25
CA SER A 63 0.22 0.94 -16.09
C SER A 63 -0.53 -0.19 -15.36
N ASN A 64 0.00 -0.64 -14.22
CA ASN A 64 -0.58 -1.74 -13.43
C ASN A 64 -1.80 -1.30 -12.59
N THR A 65 -2.51 -0.25 -12.99
CA THR A 65 -3.58 0.37 -12.20
C THR A 65 -4.82 -0.50 -12.05
N ALA A 66 -5.05 -1.43 -12.98
CA ALA A 66 -6.20 -2.33 -12.96
C ALA A 66 -6.20 -3.33 -11.78
N THR A 67 -5.07 -3.50 -11.08
CA THR A 67 -4.95 -4.40 -9.94
C THR A 67 -4.61 -3.68 -8.64
N LEU A 68 -4.64 -2.35 -8.59
CA LEU A 68 -4.31 -1.59 -7.40
C LEU A 68 -5.55 -1.12 -6.65
N TYR A 69 -5.43 -1.03 -5.33
CA TYR A 69 -6.43 -0.45 -4.46
C TYR A 69 -6.37 1.07 -4.50
N TYR A 70 -7.53 1.72 -4.58
CA TYR A 70 -7.63 3.17 -4.54
C TYR A 70 -8.80 3.60 -3.65
N PRO A 71 -8.76 4.82 -3.07
CA PRO A 71 -9.81 5.25 -2.18
C PRO A 71 -11.10 5.58 -2.94
N ASN A 72 -12.21 4.95 -2.55
CA ASN A 72 -13.52 5.27 -3.12
C ASN A 72 -14.11 6.53 -2.45
N TRP A 73 -13.66 7.71 -2.90
CA TRP A 73 -14.15 8.99 -2.38
C TRP A 73 -15.57 9.32 -2.84
N GLU A 74 -16.03 8.75 -3.95
CA GLU A 74 -17.39 8.98 -4.46
C GLU A 74 -18.43 8.13 -3.69
N GLY A 75 -18.00 7.01 -3.11
CA GLY A 75 -18.81 6.16 -2.24
C GLY A 75 -18.94 6.69 -0.82
N SER A 76 -20.07 6.40 -0.18
CA SER A 76 -20.32 6.75 1.23
C SER A 76 -19.69 5.78 2.23
N ASP A 77 -19.13 4.67 1.76
CA ASP A 77 -18.64 3.62 2.64
C ASP A 77 -17.25 3.87 3.21
N HIS A 78 -16.51 4.85 2.66
CA HIS A 78 -15.16 5.22 3.09
C HIS A 78 -14.23 4.01 3.11
N VAL A 79 -14.17 3.33 1.96
CA VAL A 79 -13.40 2.11 1.74
C VAL A 79 -12.46 2.28 0.55
N CYS A 80 -11.41 1.48 0.48
CA CYS A 80 -10.60 1.33 -0.72
C CYS A 80 -11.15 0.18 -1.57
N VAL A 81 -11.11 0.34 -2.89
CA VAL A 81 -11.64 -0.65 -3.85
C VAL A 81 -10.61 -0.94 -4.93
N ASN A 82 -10.80 -2.07 -5.61
CA ASN A 82 -9.96 -2.57 -6.70
C ASN A 82 -10.89 -3.24 -7.71
N ASP A 83 -11.77 -2.45 -8.31
CA ASP A 83 -12.80 -2.89 -9.26
C ASP A 83 -12.46 -2.53 -10.72
N GLY A 84 -11.33 -1.84 -10.95
CA GLY A 84 -10.89 -1.37 -12.26
C GLY A 84 -11.63 -0.14 -12.78
N GLU A 85 -12.53 0.48 -11.99
CA GLU A 85 -13.38 1.60 -12.39
C GLU A 85 -12.91 2.92 -11.75
N ALA A 86 -11.61 3.04 -11.49
CA ALA A 86 -11.04 4.22 -10.86
C ALA A 86 -11.28 5.48 -11.73
N PRO A 87 -11.71 6.61 -11.13
CA PRO A 87 -11.82 7.87 -11.85
C PRO A 87 -10.50 8.27 -12.52
N ALA A 88 -10.59 8.95 -13.66
CA ALA A 88 -9.43 9.29 -14.48
C ALA A 88 -8.34 10.09 -13.74
N TYR A 89 -8.71 10.91 -12.75
CA TYR A 89 -7.75 11.68 -11.95
C TYR A 89 -6.97 10.79 -10.95
N ILE A 90 -7.52 9.64 -10.55
CA ILE A 90 -6.81 8.64 -9.75
C ILE A 90 -5.87 7.85 -10.64
N THR A 91 -6.32 7.41 -11.82
CA THR A 91 -5.49 6.62 -12.75
C THR A 91 -4.32 7.42 -13.33
N GLN A 92 -4.48 8.74 -13.55
CA GLN A 92 -3.41 9.64 -14.02
C GLN A 92 -2.34 9.93 -12.96
N ALA A 93 -2.66 9.69 -11.69
CA ALA A 93 -1.79 9.91 -10.56
C ALA A 93 -1.75 8.65 -9.69
N ALA A 94 -1.67 7.48 -10.33
CA ALA A 94 -1.73 6.19 -9.65
C ALA A 94 -0.60 6.04 -8.64
N SER A 95 0.59 6.53 -8.96
CA SER A 95 1.73 6.55 -8.01
C SER A 95 1.45 7.32 -6.70
N ALA A 96 0.44 8.19 -6.67
CA ALA A 96 0.05 8.96 -5.49
C ALA A 96 -1.19 8.39 -4.78
N PHE A 97 -2.10 7.74 -5.51
CA PHE A 97 -3.42 7.36 -5.00
C PHE A 97 -3.72 5.86 -5.02
N MET A 98 -2.88 5.06 -5.67
CA MET A 98 -3.09 3.63 -5.84
C MET A 98 -2.02 2.81 -5.10
N PHE A 99 -2.46 1.71 -4.48
CA PHE A 99 -1.66 0.90 -3.57
C PHE A 99 -1.77 -0.58 -3.95
N GLU A 100 -0.69 -1.33 -3.80
CA GLU A 100 -0.72 -2.78 -4.02
C GLU A 100 -1.53 -3.48 -2.92
N ASP A 101 -1.41 -3.00 -1.68
CA ASP A 101 -2.09 -3.56 -0.52
C ASP A 101 -3.31 -2.73 -0.10
N LEU A 102 -4.43 -3.42 0.18
CA LEU A 102 -5.66 -2.80 0.70
C LEU A 102 -5.39 -2.05 2.01
N LYS A 103 -4.56 -2.65 2.87
CA LYS A 103 -4.17 -2.10 4.17
C LYS A 103 -3.49 -0.74 4.03
N ASP A 104 -2.55 -0.58 3.11
CA ASP A 104 -1.82 0.66 2.93
C ASP A 104 -2.74 1.79 2.40
N CYS A 105 -3.66 1.46 1.51
CA CYS A 105 -4.70 2.40 1.07
C CYS A 105 -5.60 2.83 2.23
N CYS A 106 -6.07 1.88 3.04
CA CYS A 106 -6.91 2.16 4.20
C CYS A 106 -6.18 2.97 5.27
N GLU A 107 -4.92 2.66 5.59
CA GLU A 107 -4.11 3.43 6.53
C GLU A 107 -3.85 4.86 6.02
N THR A 108 -3.72 5.05 4.71
CA THR A 108 -3.48 6.38 4.13
C THR A 108 -4.73 7.26 4.16
N TYR A 109 -5.89 6.74 3.74
CA TYR A 109 -7.09 7.57 3.53
C TYR A 109 -8.21 7.35 4.55
N TYR A 110 -8.25 6.20 5.20
CA TYR A 110 -9.36 5.76 6.04
C TYR A 110 -8.88 5.15 7.37
N TRP A 111 -7.75 5.62 7.91
CA TRP A 111 -7.17 5.11 9.18
C TRP A 111 -8.15 5.19 10.36
N TRP A 112 -9.04 6.17 10.33
CA TRP A 112 -10.10 6.38 11.33
C TRP A 112 -11.29 5.41 11.17
N ASN A 113 -11.33 4.63 10.08
CA ASN A 113 -12.38 3.69 9.70
C ASN A 113 -11.81 2.32 9.27
N MET A 114 -10.65 1.92 9.81
CA MET A 114 -9.93 0.71 9.37
C MET A 114 -10.80 -0.55 9.37
N ALA A 115 -11.62 -0.74 10.41
CA ALA A 115 -12.50 -1.91 10.52
C ALA A 115 -13.49 -2.03 9.35
N LYS A 116 -14.06 -0.90 8.89
CA LYS A 116 -14.98 -0.89 7.74
C LYS A 116 -14.20 -0.91 6.42
N CYS A 117 -13.09 -0.18 6.32
CA CYS A 117 -12.29 -0.06 5.09
C CYS A 117 -11.68 -1.39 4.65
N LEU A 118 -11.10 -2.13 5.59
CA LEU A 118 -10.52 -3.45 5.33
C LEU A 118 -11.60 -4.55 5.18
N GLY A 119 -12.83 -4.29 5.62
CA GLY A 119 -13.93 -5.25 5.57
C GLY A 119 -13.54 -6.61 6.17
N SER A 120 -13.71 -7.69 5.40
CA SER A 120 -13.37 -9.06 5.80
C SER A 120 -11.90 -9.23 6.23
N GLU A 121 -10.98 -8.43 5.68
CA GLU A 121 -9.56 -8.48 6.03
C GLU A 121 -9.26 -7.86 7.41
N ALA A 122 -10.10 -6.93 7.89
CA ALA A 122 -10.09 -6.50 9.29
C ALA A 122 -10.89 -7.46 10.19
N ASN A 123 -11.91 -8.11 9.66
CA ASN A 123 -12.80 -8.98 10.44
C ASN A 123 -12.19 -10.36 10.77
N ALA A 124 -10.95 -10.64 10.36
CA ALA A 124 -10.20 -11.77 10.88
C ALA A 124 -9.66 -11.50 12.31
N GLY A 125 -9.56 -10.22 12.70
CA GLY A 125 -8.85 -9.80 13.90
C GLY A 125 -7.33 -9.90 13.74
N SER A 126 -6.59 -9.17 14.57
CA SER A 126 -5.12 -9.14 14.54
C SER A 126 -4.45 -10.44 14.99
N ASN A 127 -5.23 -11.41 15.51
CA ASN A 127 -4.74 -12.61 16.17
C ASN A 127 -3.86 -12.36 17.41
N LYS A 128 -3.80 -11.11 17.90
CA LYS A 128 -3.17 -10.73 19.16
C LYS A 128 -4.15 -10.87 20.32
N TYR A 129 -3.66 -10.76 21.55
CA TYR A 129 -4.43 -10.87 22.77
C TYR A 129 -4.70 -9.49 23.39
N TYR A 130 -5.89 -9.29 23.92
CA TYR A 130 -6.28 -8.09 24.66
C TYR A 130 -6.99 -8.45 25.97
N ALA A 131 -7.02 -7.51 26.90
CA ALA A 131 -7.61 -7.74 28.21
C ALA A 131 -9.14 -7.60 28.18
N ASP A 132 -9.85 -8.70 28.46
CA ASP A 132 -11.27 -8.68 28.78
C ASP A 132 -11.44 -8.55 30.29
N TYR A 133 -11.65 -7.31 30.75
CA TYR A 133 -11.86 -6.98 32.16
C TYR A 133 -13.18 -7.55 32.72
N SER A 134 -14.16 -7.88 31.87
CA SER A 134 -15.42 -8.48 32.32
C SER A 134 -15.24 -9.95 32.73
N GLN A 135 -14.31 -10.65 32.07
CA GLN A 135 -13.96 -12.04 32.34
C GLN A 135 -12.69 -12.17 33.20
N SER A 136 -11.95 -11.09 33.40
CA SER A 136 -10.61 -11.10 34.02
C SER A 136 -9.65 -12.07 33.33
N LYS A 137 -9.68 -12.07 31.98
CA LYS A 137 -8.86 -12.93 31.12
C LYS A 137 -8.32 -12.15 29.93
N CYS A 138 -7.24 -12.64 29.35
CA CYS A 138 -6.79 -12.20 28.04
C CYS A 138 -7.38 -13.07 26.94
N VAL A 139 -8.04 -12.44 25.98
CA VAL A 139 -8.77 -13.11 24.89
C VAL A 139 -8.21 -12.67 23.55
N LYS A 140 -8.38 -13.51 22.53
CA LYS A 140 -7.79 -13.29 21.21
C LYS A 140 -8.69 -12.40 20.35
N ASP A 141 -8.10 -11.41 19.70
CA ASP A 141 -8.73 -10.53 18.71
C ASP A 141 -8.93 -11.30 17.39
N CYS A 142 -10.10 -11.94 17.28
CA CYS A 142 -10.53 -12.73 16.13
C CYS A 142 -12.03 -13.08 16.20
N THR A 143 -12.55 -13.77 15.18
CA THR A 143 -13.99 -14.10 15.02
C THR A 143 -14.34 -15.58 15.15
N ASP A 144 -13.37 -16.46 15.41
CA ASP A 144 -13.60 -17.90 15.64
C ASP A 144 -14.23 -18.17 17.02
N SER A 145 -14.68 -19.41 17.24
CA SER A 145 -15.35 -19.83 18.50
C SER A 145 -14.51 -19.63 19.76
N ASP A 146 -13.18 -19.61 19.61
CA ASP A 146 -12.24 -19.53 20.73
C ASP A 146 -11.73 -18.09 20.96
N CYS A 147 -12.33 -17.11 20.29
CA CYS A 147 -11.93 -15.70 20.32
C CYS A 147 -12.75 -14.87 21.33
N GLY A 148 -12.18 -13.74 21.75
CA GLY A 148 -12.88 -12.74 22.58
C GLY A 148 -13.84 -11.84 21.79
N GLY A 149 -13.82 -11.95 20.46
CA GLY A 149 -14.38 -10.98 19.54
C GLY A 149 -13.31 -10.04 19.00
N LEU A 150 -13.75 -9.12 18.16
CA LEU A 150 -12.88 -8.09 17.59
C LEU A 150 -12.67 -6.96 18.59
N VAL A 151 -11.44 -6.43 18.62
CA VAL A 151 -11.10 -5.29 19.47
C VAL A 151 -11.96 -4.07 19.14
N GLY A 152 -12.44 -3.38 20.17
CA GLY A 152 -13.40 -2.28 20.03
C GLY A 152 -12.79 -0.97 19.52
N GLY A 153 -11.47 -0.83 19.61
CA GLY A 153 -10.72 0.30 19.04
C GLY A 153 -9.26 0.36 19.49
N VAL A 154 -8.56 1.41 19.06
CA VAL A 154 -7.12 1.62 19.31
C VAL A 154 -6.71 1.79 20.78
N TRP A 155 -7.68 1.87 21.69
CA TRP A 155 -7.47 2.02 23.13
C TRP A 155 -7.13 0.70 23.81
N ASP A 156 -7.44 -0.42 23.16
CA ASP A 156 -7.10 -1.74 23.64
C ASP A 156 -5.64 -2.06 23.30
N GLU A 157 -4.84 -2.38 24.32
CA GLU A 157 -3.45 -2.77 24.14
C GLU A 157 -3.38 -4.23 23.68
N LEU A 158 -2.64 -4.46 22.59
CA LEU A 158 -2.54 -5.76 21.94
C LEU A 158 -1.19 -6.43 22.22
N TYR A 159 -1.24 -7.69 22.62
CA TYR A 159 -0.09 -8.50 22.98
C TYR A 159 0.07 -9.69 22.01
N ASP A 160 1.30 -10.00 21.62
CA ASP A 160 1.57 -11.19 20.80
C ASP A 160 1.35 -12.51 21.54
N ASP A 161 1.40 -12.49 22.88
CA ASP A 161 1.35 -13.67 23.73
C ASP A 161 0.30 -13.51 24.85
N LYS A 162 -0.50 -14.57 25.08
CA LYS A 162 -1.59 -14.58 26.07
C LYS A 162 -1.05 -14.45 27.50
N ALA A 163 0.06 -15.13 27.82
CA ALA A 163 0.66 -15.10 29.14
C ALA A 163 1.25 -13.71 29.45
N VAL A 164 1.90 -13.06 28.47
CA VAL A 164 2.37 -11.68 28.64
C VAL A 164 1.22 -10.71 28.94
N CYS A 165 0.10 -10.83 28.22
CA CYS A 165 -1.09 -10.04 28.51
C CYS A 165 -1.60 -10.28 29.94
N CYS A 166 -1.64 -11.54 30.39
CA CYS A 166 -2.09 -11.90 31.74
C CYS A 166 -1.14 -11.39 32.83
N ASP A 167 0.17 -11.52 32.64
CA ASP A 167 1.19 -11.04 33.57
C ASP A 167 1.13 -9.51 33.73
N GLU A 168 0.76 -8.77 32.68
CA GLU A 168 0.65 -7.32 32.77
C GLU A 168 -0.73 -6.84 33.27
N LYS A 169 -1.81 -7.44 32.77
CA LYS A 169 -3.17 -6.93 32.97
C LYS A 169 -3.91 -7.62 34.10
N PHE A 170 -3.53 -8.85 34.45
CA PHE A 170 -4.23 -9.70 35.42
C PHE A 170 -3.27 -10.53 36.29
N TRP A 171 -2.13 -9.96 36.70
CA TRP A 171 -1.11 -10.64 37.53
C TRP A 171 -1.64 -11.22 38.85
N TRP A 172 -2.83 -10.81 39.29
CA TRP A 172 -3.52 -11.28 40.49
C TRP A 172 -4.48 -12.45 40.25
N VAL A 173 -4.65 -12.92 39.01
CA VAL A 173 -5.57 -13.99 38.61
C VAL A 173 -4.77 -15.24 38.23
N GLU A 174 -4.92 -16.33 38.98
CA GLU A 174 -4.13 -17.55 38.80
C GLU A 174 -4.40 -18.28 37.46
N ASP A 175 -5.60 -18.17 36.88
CA ASP A 175 -6.02 -18.87 35.65
C ASP A 175 -6.40 -17.91 34.51
N CYS A 176 -5.69 -16.79 34.39
CA CYS A 176 -5.96 -15.81 33.33
C CYS A 176 -5.67 -16.36 31.92
N ASP A 177 -4.62 -17.17 31.79
CA ASP A 177 -4.13 -17.74 30.53
C ASP A 177 -4.71 -19.13 30.23
N ALA A 178 -5.50 -19.69 31.16
CA ALA A 178 -6.23 -20.94 31.00
C ALA A 178 -7.33 -20.89 29.93
#